data_AF-A0A2N4XL33-F1
#
_entry.id   AF-A0A2N4XL33-F1
#
_cell.length_a   1.000
_cell.length_b   1.000
_cell.length_c   1.000
_cell.angle_alpha   90.00
_cell.angle_beta   90.00
_cell.angle_gamma   90.00
#
_symmetry.space_group_name_H-M   'P 1'
#
loop_
_entity.id
_entity.type
_entity.pdbx_description
1 polymer ?
#
loop_
_entity_poly.entity_id
_entity_poly.type
_entity_poly.pdbx_seq_one_letter_code
_entity_poly.pdbx_strand_id
1 'polypeptide(L)'
;MNVSRIVVLGAGAWGTALANSYCFSNHSVTLWSIEADHVAEMQAERINRRYLPDIALNETLAITGDFATACKDADLALIATPVAGLRPTLKRIATEFPALPVLWVCKGFEAGSGKLPHEVAAELLAPGTGRGALTGPSFAQEVAIGLPCAITLASKDLAFARHWAGKLMHPRLRLYANDDIVGAEIGAAVKNVLAIAAGISDGLGFGLNARAALLTRGLAEIARLSTALGGRSETLMGLAGMGDLILTATGDLSRNRRVGLALAEGKQLPQILQELGHVAEGVLTTATVVQRARSLSVEMPITEAVHAVLEGGLNPRDAVEQLMTREARLENGAG
;
A
#
# COMPACT_ATOMS: atom_id res chain seq x y z
N MET A 1 13.43 25.40 0.83
CA MET A 1 12.69 24.47 1.70
C MET A 1 13.58 24.17 2.89
N ASN A 2 13.07 24.20 4.13
CA ASN A 2 13.89 23.83 5.30
C ASN A 2 14.13 22.31 5.28
N VAL A 3 15.40 21.94 5.41
CA VAL A 3 15.86 20.55 5.59
C VAL A 3 15.17 19.94 6.80
N SER A 4 14.76 18.68 6.67
CA SER A 4 14.21 17.86 7.76
C SER A 4 15.02 16.58 7.87
N ARG A 5 15.13 16.05 9.09
CA ARG A 5 15.73 14.76 9.41
C ARG A 5 14.66 13.69 9.33
N ILE A 6 14.77 12.81 8.35
CA ILE A 6 13.78 11.75 8.09
C ILE A 6 14.45 10.41 8.35
N VAL A 7 13.86 9.61 9.24
CA VAL A 7 14.23 8.20 9.36
C VAL A 7 13.25 7.36 8.55
N VAL A 8 13.75 6.50 7.67
CA VAL A 8 12.95 5.54 6.92
C VAL A 8 13.17 4.15 7.53
N LEU A 9 12.12 3.61 8.15
CA LEU A 9 12.16 2.35 8.88
C LEU A 9 11.64 1.23 7.97
N GLY A 10 12.57 0.53 7.32
CA GLY A 10 12.29 -0.57 6.38
C GLY A 10 12.95 -0.36 5.03
N ALA A 11 13.96 -1.18 4.73
CA ALA A 11 14.74 -1.14 3.48
C ALA A 11 14.16 -2.01 2.36
N GLY A 12 12.83 -2.08 2.25
CA GLY A 12 12.18 -2.66 1.07
C GLY A 12 12.32 -1.74 -0.16
N ALA A 13 11.77 -2.16 -1.30
CA ALA A 13 11.81 -1.40 -2.55
C ALA A 13 11.31 0.04 -2.37
N TRP A 14 10.14 0.18 -1.72
CA TRP A 14 9.50 1.49 -1.56
C TRP A 14 10.18 2.38 -0.52
N GLY A 15 10.57 1.82 0.63
CA GLY A 15 11.34 2.55 1.63
C GLY A 15 12.66 3.08 1.07
N THR A 16 13.37 2.25 0.29
CA THR A 16 14.62 2.65 -0.37
C THR A 16 14.38 3.74 -1.41
N ALA A 17 13.34 3.61 -2.26
CA ALA A 17 13.00 4.62 -3.26
C ALA A 17 12.66 5.98 -2.63
N LEU A 18 11.86 5.98 -1.55
CA LEU A 18 11.52 7.19 -0.81
C LEU A 18 12.75 7.80 -0.12
N ALA A 19 13.57 6.98 0.54
CA ALA A 19 14.78 7.45 1.19
C ALA A 19 15.73 8.14 0.19
N ASN A 20 15.93 7.52 -0.97
CA ASN A 20 16.76 8.08 -2.05
C ASN A 20 16.16 9.39 -2.60
N SER A 21 14.85 9.41 -2.85
CA SER A 21 14.10 10.57 -3.34
C SER A 21 14.18 11.77 -2.39
N TYR A 22 14.11 11.53 -1.08
CA TYR A 22 14.22 12.59 -0.08
C TYR A 22 15.66 13.11 0.09
N CYS A 23 16.69 12.30 -0.12
CA CYS A 23 18.06 12.80 -0.23
C CYS A 23 18.22 13.77 -1.40
N PHE A 24 17.64 13.48 -2.57
CA PHE A 24 17.69 14.39 -3.72
C PHE A 24 16.99 15.74 -3.50
N SER A 25 16.07 15.82 -2.53
CA SER A 25 15.41 17.07 -2.11
C SER A 25 16.11 17.74 -0.91
N ASN A 26 17.36 17.35 -0.63
CA ASN A 26 18.24 17.87 0.41
C ASN A 26 17.77 17.59 1.85
N HIS A 27 16.90 16.60 2.08
CA HIS A 27 16.64 16.12 3.44
C HIS A 27 17.82 15.32 3.97
N SER A 28 18.00 15.34 5.29
CA SER A 28 18.93 14.42 5.96
C SER A 28 18.19 13.11 6.21
N VAL A 29 18.56 12.04 5.50
CA VAL A 29 17.81 10.78 5.55
C VAL A 29 18.66 9.65 6.09
N THR A 30 18.07 8.86 6.99
CA THR A 30 18.64 7.60 7.47
C THR A 30 17.71 6.46 7.09
N LEU A 31 18.22 5.47 6.35
CA LEU A 31 17.53 4.23 6.04
C LEU A 31 17.90 3.16 7.08
N TRP A 32 16.90 2.61 7.74
CA TRP A 32 17.06 1.53 8.72
C TRP A 32 16.56 0.20 8.15
N SER A 33 17.31 -0.86 8.44
CA SER A 33 16.93 -2.25 8.18
C SER A 33 17.26 -3.12 9.39
N ILE A 34 16.44 -4.12 9.67
CA ILE A 34 16.68 -5.09 10.75
C ILE A 34 17.74 -6.14 10.37
N GLU A 35 17.93 -6.38 9.08
CA GLU A 35 18.83 -7.39 8.53
C GLU A 35 20.27 -6.83 8.45
N ALA A 36 21.16 -7.29 9.33
CA ALA A 36 22.52 -6.74 9.46
C ALA A 36 23.40 -6.99 8.22
N ASP A 37 23.25 -8.15 7.60
CA ASP A 37 23.88 -8.52 6.32
C ASP A 37 23.42 -7.59 5.19
N HIS A 38 22.10 -7.34 5.11
CA HIS A 38 21.53 -6.42 4.13
C HIS A 38 22.01 -4.97 4.34
N VAL A 39 22.16 -4.51 5.60
CA VAL A 39 22.76 -3.21 5.92
C VAL A 39 24.20 -3.13 5.42
N ALA A 40 25.02 -4.13 5.72
CA ALA A 40 26.43 -4.16 5.32
C ALA A 40 26.59 -4.17 3.79
N GLU A 41 25.76 -4.96 3.08
CA GLU A 41 25.71 -4.97 1.62
C GLU A 41 25.39 -3.58 1.05
N MET A 42 24.32 -2.93 1.52
CA MET A 42 23.94 -1.61 1.03
C MET A 42 24.98 -0.53 1.35
N GLN A 43 25.65 -0.61 2.50
CA GLN A 43 26.71 0.32 2.87
C GLN A 43 27.93 0.19 1.95
N ALA A 44 28.36 -1.04 1.67
CA ALA A 44 29.53 -1.33 0.86
C ALA A 44 29.29 -1.04 -0.63
N GLU A 45 28.14 -1.44 -1.15
CA GLU A 45 27.85 -1.37 -2.59
C GLU A 45 27.12 -0.10 -3.00
N ARG A 46 26.53 0.62 -2.04
CA ARG A 46 25.65 1.77 -2.29
C ARG A 46 24.50 1.44 -3.25
N ILE A 47 23.99 0.20 -3.20
CA ILE A 47 22.84 -0.29 -3.97
C ILE A 47 22.04 -1.23 -3.07
N ASN A 48 20.71 -1.18 -3.13
CA ASN A 48 19.85 -2.20 -2.51
C ASN A 48 19.57 -3.32 -3.52
N ARG A 49 20.52 -4.25 -3.70
CA ARG A 49 20.38 -5.32 -4.69
C ARG A 49 19.18 -6.23 -4.46
N ARG A 50 18.81 -6.44 -3.19
CA ARG A 50 17.72 -7.36 -2.81
C ARG A 50 16.35 -6.85 -3.24
N TYR A 51 16.10 -5.55 -3.08
CA TYR A 51 14.74 -5.01 -3.24
C TYR A 51 14.62 -3.88 -4.27
N LEU A 52 15.72 -3.25 -4.67
CA LEU A 52 15.73 -2.17 -5.66
C LEU A 52 17.04 -2.21 -6.47
N PRO A 53 17.26 -3.29 -7.25
CA PRO A 53 18.47 -3.45 -8.04
C PRO A 53 18.60 -2.32 -9.08
N ASP A 54 19.83 -2.13 -9.57
CA ASP A 54 20.20 -1.17 -10.62
C ASP A 54 20.02 0.32 -10.27
N ILE A 55 19.63 0.63 -9.02
CA ILE A 55 19.53 2.01 -8.52
C ILE A 55 20.65 2.29 -7.52
N ALA A 56 21.51 3.25 -7.87
CA ALA A 56 22.49 3.79 -6.94
C ALA A 56 21.81 4.58 -5.82
N LEU A 57 22.20 4.28 -4.58
CA LEU A 57 21.81 5.03 -3.39
C LEU A 57 22.62 6.32 -3.32
N ASN A 58 21.91 7.43 -3.13
CA ASN A 58 22.49 8.77 -2.98
C ASN A 58 23.59 8.76 -1.92
N GLU A 59 24.74 9.37 -2.20
CA GLU A 59 25.92 9.34 -1.32
C GLU A 59 25.64 9.87 0.10
N THR A 60 24.67 10.78 0.26
CA THR A 60 24.31 11.35 1.57
C THR A 60 23.34 10.48 2.37
N LEU A 61 22.80 9.39 1.78
CA LEU A 61 21.88 8.49 2.49
C LEU A 61 22.65 7.68 3.53
N ALA A 62 22.40 7.97 4.81
CA ALA A 62 22.89 7.16 5.91
C ALA A 62 22.13 5.83 5.97
N ILE A 63 22.84 4.75 6.29
CA ILE A 63 22.27 3.40 6.39
C ILE A 63 22.73 2.80 7.70
N THR A 64 21.81 2.24 8.49
CA THR A 64 22.16 1.63 9.79
C THR A 64 21.22 0.49 10.16
N GLY A 65 21.75 -0.48 10.92
CA GLY A 65 20.94 -1.50 11.60
C GLY A 65 20.52 -1.10 13.01
N ASP A 66 21.09 -0.02 13.55
CA ASP A 66 20.79 0.45 14.90
C ASP A 66 19.60 1.40 14.91
N PHE A 67 18.49 0.95 15.47
CA PHE A 67 17.22 1.68 15.48
C PHE A 67 17.28 2.97 16.31
N ALA A 68 17.97 2.94 17.45
CA ALA A 68 18.07 4.11 18.32
C ALA A 68 18.86 5.23 17.63
N THR A 69 19.96 4.88 16.98
CA THR A 69 20.75 5.80 16.14
C THR A 69 19.93 6.31 14.96
N ALA A 70 19.14 5.44 14.31
CA ALA A 70 18.31 5.85 13.17
C ALA A 70 17.26 6.89 13.54
N CYS A 71 16.59 6.71 14.68
CA CYS A 71 15.49 7.59 15.13
C CYS A 71 15.97 8.81 15.92
N LYS A 72 17.22 8.83 16.38
CA LYS A 72 17.77 9.94 17.17
C LYS A 72 17.67 11.25 16.40
N ASP A 73 17.09 12.26 17.06
CA ASP A 73 16.89 13.59 16.52
C ASP A 73 16.08 13.64 15.21
N ALA A 74 15.39 12.57 14.83
CA ALA A 74 14.54 12.59 13.64
C ALA A 74 13.36 13.56 13.83
N ASP A 75 13.03 14.30 12.78
CA ASP A 75 11.85 15.16 12.77
C ASP A 75 10.61 14.38 12.33
N LEU A 76 10.81 13.25 11.61
CA LEU A 76 9.77 12.35 11.12
C LEU A 76 10.28 10.91 10.99
N ALA A 77 9.48 9.94 11.43
CA ALA A 77 9.66 8.53 11.09
C ALA A 77 8.72 8.10 9.98
N LEU A 78 9.29 7.63 8.87
CA LEU A 78 8.58 7.03 7.76
C LEU A 78 8.68 5.49 7.84
N ILE A 79 7.62 4.84 8.28
CA ILE A 79 7.54 3.39 8.45
C ILE A 79 7.22 2.74 7.10
N ALA A 80 8.23 2.11 6.50
CA ALA A 80 8.19 1.45 5.20
C ALA A 80 8.33 -0.08 5.30
N THR A 81 7.83 -0.64 6.40
CA THR A 81 7.70 -2.09 6.58
C THR A 81 6.46 -2.62 5.86
N PRO A 82 6.37 -3.94 5.58
CA PRO A 82 5.08 -4.60 5.36
C PRO A 82 4.14 -4.39 6.55
N VAL A 83 2.83 -4.65 6.37
CA VAL A 83 1.83 -4.48 7.45
C VAL A 83 2.20 -5.29 8.71
N ALA A 84 2.75 -6.50 8.55
CA ALA A 84 3.21 -7.34 9.66
C ALA A 84 4.30 -6.66 10.54
N GLY A 85 5.10 -5.76 9.96
CA GLY A 85 6.14 -5.02 10.66
C GLY A 85 5.64 -3.73 11.34
N LEU A 86 4.42 -3.29 11.06
CA LEU A 86 3.92 -1.99 11.53
C LEU A 86 3.76 -1.95 13.06
N ARG A 87 2.98 -2.87 13.65
CA ARG A 87 2.74 -2.92 15.09
C ARG A 87 4.03 -2.98 15.92
N PRO A 88 4.99 -3.90 15.68
CA PRO A 88 6.22 -3.93 16.47
C PRO A 88 7.04 -2.65 16.31
N THR A 89 7.06 -2.06 15.11
CA THR A 89 7.76 -0.78 14.87
C THR A 89 7.12 0.37 15.65
N LEU A 90 5.79 0.52 15.55
CA LEU A 90 5.05 1.54 16.29
C LEU A 90 5.18 1.38 17.80
N LYS A 91 5.14 0.14 18.32
CA LYS A 91 5.36 -0.14 19.74
C LYS A 91 6.75 0.32 20.19
N ARG A 92 7.77 0.08 19.36
CA ARG A 92 9.13 0.52 19.65
C ARG A 92 9.27 2.05 19.65
N ILE A 93 8.69 2.72 18.66
CA ILE A 93 8.63 4.20 18.61
C ILE A 93 7.90 4.75 19.83
N ALA A 94 6.74 4.19 20.19
CA ALA A 94 5.96 4.63 21.35
C ALA A 94 6.76 4.57 22.65
N THR A 95 7.60 3.55 22.82
CA THR A 95 8.43 3.36 24.02
C THR A 95 9.67 4.26 24.01
N GLU A 96 10.43 4.27 22.92
CA GLU A 96 11.76 4.91 22.86
C GLU A 96 11.70 6.38 22.40
N PHE A 97 10.70 6.75 21.59
CA PHE A 97 10.56 8.06 20.93
C PHE A 97 9.09 8.54 20.89
N PRO A 98 8.39 8.67 22.04
CA PRO A 98 6.93 8.86 22.08
C PRO A 98 6.39 10.12 21.38
N ALA A 99 7.22 11.14 21.22
CA ALA A 99 6.86 12.41 20.56
C ALA A 99 7.17 12.44 19.05
N LEU A 100 7.88 11.43 18.52
CA LEU A 100 8.30 11.39 17.12
C LEU A 100 7.07 11.18 16.22
N PRO A 101 6.73 12.12 15.32
CA PRO A 101 5.63 11.91 14.39
C PRO A 101 5.95 10.81 13.40
N VAL A 102 4.90 10.10 12.97
CA VAL A 102 5.03 8.95 12.07
C VAL A 102 4.22 9.11 10.79
N LEU A 103 4.76 8.62 9.69
CA LEU A 103 4.00 8.29 8.49
C LEU A 103 4.23 6.82 8.18
N TRP A 104 3.22 6.07 7.74
CA TRP A 104 3.42 4.72 7.20
C TRP A 104 3.04 4.65 5.72
N VAL A 105 3.66 3.71 5.02
CA VAL A 105 3.39 3.44 3.59
C VAL A 105 2.86 2.03 3.33
N CYS A 106 2.70 1.23 4.39
CA CYS A 106 2.15 -0.12 4.27
C CYS A 106 0.67 -0.09 3.87
N LYS A 107 0.23 -1.11 3.13
CA LYS A 107 -1.12 -1.23 2.57
C LYS A 107 -1.71 -2.58 2.96
N GLY A 108 -2.96 -2.60 3.40
CA GLY A 108 -3.66 -3.82 3.81
C GLY A 108 -4.15 -3.79 5.26
N PHE A 109 -4.48 -4.96 5.79
CA PHE A 109 -4.98 -5.15 7.14
C PHE A 109 -4.00 -5.99 7.96
N GLU A 110 -3.92 -5.72 9.26
CA GLU A 110 -3.14 -6.53 10.19
C GLU A 110 -3.72 -7.94 10.30
N ALA A 111 -2.89 -8.95 10.05
CA ALA A 111 -3.29 -10.35 10.14
C ALA A 111 -3.79 -10.69 11.56
N GLY A 112 -4.84 -11.50 11.65
CA GLY A 112 -5.48 -11.90 12.91
C GLY A 112 -6.44 -10.84 13.45
N SER A 113 -5.96 -9.62 13.75
CA SER A 113 -6.82 -8.57 14.32
C SER A 113 -7.77 -7.93 13.30
N GLY A 114 -7.40 -7.99 12.01
CA GLY A 114 -8.11 -7.37 10.92
C GLY A 114 -8.07 -5.84 10.94
N LYS A 115 -7.21 -5.22 11.77
CA LYS A 115 -7.13 -3.77 11.92
C LYS A 115 -6.41 -3.10 10.77
N LEU A 116 -6.88 -1.93 10.39
CA LEU A 116 -6.17 -1.03 9.50
C LEU A 116 -4.98 -0.38 10.22
N PRO A 117 -3.94 0.06 9.47
CA PRO A 117 -2.76 0.71 10.04
C PRO A 117 -3.09 1.87 10.98
N HIS A 118 -4.07 2.73 10.66
CA HIS A 118 -4.45 3.82 11.54
C HIS A 118 -5.08 3.36 12.86
N GLU A 119 -5.79 2.23 12.87
CA GLU A 119 -6.35 1.62 14.08
C GLU A 119 -5.22 1.09 14.97
N VAL A 120 -4.23 0.41 14.37
CA VAL A 120 -3.03 -0.05 15.08
C VAL A 120 -2.26 1.14 15.67
N ALA A 121 -2.10 2.23 14.93
CA ALA A 121 -1.43 3.43 15.40
C ALA A 121 -2.20 4.14 16.52
N ALA A 122 -3.53 4.12 16.50
CA ALA A 122 -4.36 4.69 17.56
C ALA A 122 -4.21 3.93 18.90
N GLU A 123 -3.95 2.62 18.86
CA GLU A 123 -3.74 1.80 20.06
C GLU A 123 -2.40 2.03 20.75
N LEU A 124 -1.37 2.39 19.97
CA LEU A 124 0.01 2.36 20.43
C LEU A 124 0.59 3.75 20.72
N LEU A 125 0.19 4.76 19.94
CA LEU A 125 0.76 6.10 20.06
C LEU A 125 -0.15 7.01 20.88
N ALA A 126 0.46 7.76 21.82
CA ALA A 126 -0.23 8.70 22.70
C ALA A 126 -1.11 9.69 21.93
N PRO A 127 -2.27 10.12 22.47
CA PRO A 127 -3.06 11.20 21.87
C PRO A 127 -2.20 12.44 21.59
N GLY A 128 -2.37 13.04 20.42
CA GLY A 128 -1.57 14.20 20.00
C GLY A 128 -0.26 13.88 19.26
N THR A 129 0.24 12.64 19.27
CA THR A 129 1.36 12.25 18.40
C THR A 129 0.91 12.31 16.94
N GLY A 130 1.55 13.18 16.15
CA GLY A 130 1.26 13.36 14.72
C GLY A 130 1.46 12.07 13.94
N ARG A 131 0.46 11.66 13.16
CA ARG A 131 0.46 10.37 12.48
C ARG A 131 -0.32 10.41 11.17
N GLY A 132 0.07 9.61 10.18
CA GLY A 132 -0.68 9.51 8.93
C GLY A 132 -0.17 8.41 8.00
N ALA A 133 -0.82 8.29 6.85
CA ALA A 133 -0.49 7.33 5.81
C ALA A 133 -0.05 8.05 4.53
N LEU A 134 0.91 7.49 3.81
CA LEU A 134 1.21 7.84 2.42
C LEU A 134 0.68 6.73 1.50
N THR A 135 -0.17 7.10 0.55
CA THR A 135 -0.77 6.13 -0.38
C THR A 135 -1.10 6.78 -1.73
N GLY A 136 -1.17 5.98 -2.79
CA GLY A 136 -1.39 6.44 -4.15
C GLY A 136 -0.59 5.65 -5.18
N PRO A 137 -0.73 6.00 -6.47
CA PRO A 137 -0.04 5.35 -7.58
C PRO A 137 1.46 5.67 -7.54
N SER A 138 2.27 4.72 -7.09
CA SER A 138 3.68 4.98 -6.80
C SER A 138 4.56 3.74 -6.90
N PHE A 139 4.82 3.25 -8.11
CA PHE A 139 5.78 2.15 -8.28
C PHE A 139 7.18 2.58 -7.83
N ALA A 140 7.80 1.74 -6.99
CA ALA A 140 9.06 2.08 -6.35
C ALA A 140 10.19 2.36 -7.35
N GLN A 141 10.26 1.56 -8.41
CA GLN A 141 11.27 1.71 -9.45
C GLN A 141 11.16 3.06 -10.16
N GLU A 142 9.93 3.48 -10.53
CA GLU A 142 9.69 4.75 -11.22
C GLU A 142 10.08 5.96 -10.36
N VAL A 143 9.70 5.93 -9.08
CA VAL A 143 10.08 6.99 -8.13
C VAL A 143 11.59 7.01 -7.89
N ALA A 144 12.22 5.84 -7.82
CA ALA A 144 13.65 5.72 -7.58
C ALA A 144 14.51 6.30 -8.72
N ILE A 145 14.07 6.16 -9.97
CA ILE A 145 14.70 6.81 -11.14
C ILE A 145 14.23 8.26 -11.35
N GLY A 146 13.34 8.76 -10.48
CA GLY A 146 12.89 10.14 -10.48
C GLY A 146 11.86 10.48 -11.56
N LEU A 147 11.03 9.52 -11.97
CA LEU A 147 9.85 9.82 -12.79
C LEU A 147 8.77 10.55 -11.97
N PRO A 148 7.90 11.35 -12.63
CA PRO A 148 6.82 12.05 -11.94
C PRO A 148 5.87 11.08 -11.21
N CYS A 149 5.65 11.33 -9.92
CA CYS A 149 4.73 10.56 -9.08
C CYS A 149 3.85 11.50 -8.26
N ALA A 150 2.59 11.11 -8.05
CA ALA A 150 1.63 11.83 -7.23
C ALA A 150 0.99 10.88 -6.22
N ILE A 151 1.03 11.25 -4.94
CA ILE A 151 0.46 10.46 -3.84
C ILE A 151 -0.33 11.35 -2.87
N THR A 152 -1.17 10.72 -2.07
CA THR A 152 -1.92 11.30 -0.97
C THR A 152 -1.17 11.10 0.34
N LEU A 153 -1.09 12.15 1.16
CA LEU A 153 -0.77 12.05 2.58
C LEU A 153 -2.08 12.21 3.37
N ALA A 154 -2.55 11.13 3.98
CA ALA A 154 -3.80 11.11 4.72
C ALA A 154 -3.56 11.11 6.24
N SER A 155 -4.24 11.97 6.99
CA SER A 155 -4.21 11.99 8.46
C SER A 155 -5.52 12.54 9.01
N LYS A 156 -5.98 12.07 10.17
CA LYS A 156 -7.12 12.72 10.86
C LYS A 156 -6.83 14.18 11.22
N ASP A 157 -5.55 14.54 11.36
CA ASP A 157 -5.10 15.92 11.53
C ASP A 157 -4.68 16.51 10.18
N LEU A 158 -5.57 17.32 9.60
CA LEU A 158 -5.30 17.98 8.31
C LEU A 158 -4.12 18.96 8.39
N ALA A 159 -3.86 19.58 9.53
CA ALA A 159 -2.73 20.50 9.68
C ALA A 159 -1.41 19.74 9.63
N PHE A 160 -1.34 18.58 10.32
CA PHE A 160 -0.23 17.64 10.21
C PHE A 160 -0.03 17.17 8.76
N ALA A 161 -1.11 16.76 8.08
CA ALA A 161 -1.04 16.32 6.70
C ALA A 161 -0.52 17.41 5.75
N ARG A 162 -1.03 18.65 5.88
CA ARG A 162 -0.58 19.80 5.08
C ARG A 162 0.88 20.16 5.36
N HIS A 163 1.29 20.14 6.62
CA HIS A 163 2.67 20.41 7.02
C HIS A 163 3.63 19.44 6.32
N TRP A 164 3.42 18.14 6.49
CA TRP A 164 4.33 17.14 5.94
C TRP A 164 4.20 16.98 4.42
N ALA A 165 3.01 17.16 3.84
CA ALA A 165 2.86 17.19 2.38
C ALA A 165 3.68 18.34 1.77
N GLY A 166 3.66 19.52 2.38
CA GLY A 166 4.46 20.68 1.94
C GLY A 166 5.97 20.49 2.16
N LYS A 167 6.37 19.76 3.21
CA LYS A 167 7.79 19.47 3.52
C LYS A 167 8.40 18.42 2.61
N LEU A 168 7.65 17.37 2.30
CA LEU A 168 8.13 16.20 1.56
C LEU A 168 7.94 16.32 0.04
N MET A 169 7.09 17.23 -0.43
CA MET A 169 6.90 17.41 -1.87
C MET A 169 8.13 18.03 -2.53
N HIS A 170 8.39 17.58 -3.76
CA HIS A 170 9.41 18.13 -4.64
C HIS A 170 8.98 17.97 -6.11
N PRO A 171 9.71 18.51 -7.10
CA PRO A 171 9.26 18.54 -8.49
C PRO A 171 8.87 17.19 -9.11
N ARG A 172 9.41 16.07 -8.60
CA ARG A 172 9.13 14.71 -9.10
C ARG A 172 8.20 13.90 -8.21
N LEU A 173 7.93 14.35 -6.98
CA LEU A 173 7.02 13.70 -6.04
C LEU A 173 6.04 14.71 -5.45
N ARG A 174 4.79 14.66 -5.93
CA ARG A 174 3.70 15.53 -5.49
C ARG A 174 2.91 14.85 -4.37
N LEU A 175 2.75 15.53 -3.24
CA LEU A 175 1.93 15.07 -2.13
C LEU A 175 0.68 15.95 -1.98
N TYR A 176 -0.47 15.31 -1.86
CA TYR A 176 -1.76 15.97 -1.62
C TYR A 176 -2.26 15.59 -0.23
N ALA A 177 -2.45 16.58 0.64
CA ALA A 177 -2.98 16.37 1.98
C ALA A 177 -4.46 16.01 1.93
N ASN A 178 -4.87 15.01 2.71
CA ASN A 178 -6.25 14.56 2.86
C ASN A 178 -6.52 14.25 4.35
N ASP A 179 -7.71 14.58 4.83
CA ASP A 179 -8.14 14.34 6.21
C ASP A 179 -8.89 13.00 6.41
N ASP A 180 -9.12 12.26 5.33
CA ASP A 180 -9.78 10.96 5.31
C ASP A 180 -8.77 9.80 5.29
N ILE A 181 -8.20 9.49 6.46
CA ILE A 181 -7.29 8.36 6.59
C ILE A 181 -7.98 7.01 6.34
N VAL A 182 -9.27 6.90 6.65
CA VAL A 182 -10.02 5.64 6.50
C VAL A 182 -10.23 5.32 5.02
N GLY A 183 -10.74 6.28 4.24
CA GLY A 183 -10.91 6.11 2.80
C GLY A 183 -9.60 5.87 2.08
N ALA A 184 -8.53 6.58 2.49
CA ALA A 184 -7.21 6.40 1.91
C ALA A 184 -6.64 4.99 2.13
N GLU A 185 -6.76 4.46 3.35
CA GLU A 185 -6.25 3.11 3.66
C GLU A 185 -7.12 2.00 3.06
N ILE A 186 -8.45 2.17 3.03
CA ILE A 186 -9.35 1.20 2.39
C ILE A 186 -9.11 1.12 0.88
N GLY A 187 -8.97 2.27 0.21
CA GLY A 187 -8.59 2.31 -1.21
C GLY A 187 -7.30 1.54 -1.48
N ALA A 188 -6.28 1.78 -0.64
CA ALA A 188 -4.98 1.13 -0.74
C ALA A 188 -5.01 -0.38 -0.46
N ALA A 189 -5.81 -0.81 0.52
CA ALA A 189 -5.89 -2.20 0.96
C ALA A 189 -6.66 -3.08 -0.04
N VAL A 190 -7.81 -2.60 -0.53
CA VAL A 190 -8.72 -3.41 -1.35
C VAL A 190 -8.29 -3.45 -2.83
N LYS A 191 -7.61 -2.41 -3.35
CA LYS A 191 -7.19 -2.37 -4.76
C LYS A 191 -6.39 -3.60 -5.20
N ASN A 192 -5.60 -4.18 -4.28
CA ASN A 192 -4.74 -5.32 -4.58
C ASN A 192 -5.58 -6.57 -4.87
N VAL A 193 -6.74 -6.72 -4.23
CA VAL A 193 -7.73 -7.78 -4.53
C VAL A 193 -8.31 -7.58 -5.93
N LEU A 194 -8.70 -6.34 -6.25
CA LEU A 194 -9.23 -6.01 -7.57
C LEU A 194 -8.19 -6.15 -8.69
N ALA A 195 -6.92 -5.94 -8.39
CA ALA A 195 -5.83 -6.18 -9.34
C ALA A 195 -5.67 -7.69 -9.65
N ILE A 196 -5.89 -8.58 -8.68
CA ILE A 196 -5.96 -10.03 -8.94
C ILE A 196 -7.15 -10.33 -9.85
N ALA A 197 -8.33 -9.77 -9.55
CA ALA A 197 -9.51 -9.93 -10.39
C ALA A 197 -9.26 -9.47 -11.85
N ALA A 198 -8.62 -8.31 -12.02
CA ALA A 198 -8.25 -7.78 -13.33
C ALA A 198 -7.27 -8.69 -14.06
N GLY A 199 -6.27 -9.23 -13.35
CA GLY A 199 -5.35 -10.23 -13.90
C GLY A 199 -6.06 -11.50 -14.36
N ILE A 200 -7.02 -12.00 -13.58
CA ILE A 200 -7.84 -13.16 -13.96
C ILE A 200 -8.62 -12.86 -15.25
N SER A 201 -9.31 -11.71 -15.29
CA SER A 201 -10.10 -11.29 -16.44
C SER A 201 -9.26 -11.13 -17.71
N ASP A 202 -8.07 -10.51 -17.59
CA ASP A 202 -7.10 -10.36 -18.68
C ASP A 202 -6.58 -11.74 -19.15
N GLY A 203 -6.21 -12.63 -18.23
CA GLY A 203 -5.65 -13.94 -18.54
C GLY A 203 -6.66 -14.90 -19.20
N LEU A 204 -7.95 -14.73 -18.90
CA LEU A 204 -9.04 -15.47 -19.56
C LEU A 204 -9.41 -14.90 -20.94
N GLY A 205 -8.83 -13.77 -21.34
CA GLY A 205 -9.05 -13.18 -22.66
C GLY A 205 -10.38 -12.43 -22.83
N PHE A 206 -11.00 -11.94 -21.74
CA PHE A 206 -12.28 -11.22 -21.82
C PHE A 206 -12.18 -9.78 -22.36
N GLY A 207 -10.96 -9.30 -22.58
CA GLY A 207 -10.70 -8.02 -23.23
C GLY A 207 -10.94 -6.79 -22.35
N LEU A 208 -10.69 -5.62 -22.94
CA LEU A 208 -10.59 -4.36 -22.20
C LEU A 208 -11.93 -3.85 -21.64
N ASN A 209 -13.04 -4.18 -22.30
CA ASN A 209 -14.38 -3.80 -21.84
C ASN A 209 -14.73 -4.49 -20.51
N ALA A 210 -14.43 -5.80 -20.40
CA ALA A 210 -14.64 -6.56 -19.17
C ALA A 210 -13.77 -6.00 -18.04
N ARG A 211 -12.51 -5.69 -18.32
CA ARG A 211 -11.62 -5.04 -17.34
C ARG A 211 -12.17 -3.69 -16.88
N ALA A 212 -12.61 -2.82 -17.79
CA ALA A 212 -13.16 -1.51 -17.44
C ALA A 212 -14.41 -1.64 -16.54
N ALA A 213 -15.33 -2.54 -16.90
CA ALA A 213 -16.52 -2.83 -16.09
C ALA A 213 -16.13 -3.37 -14.69
N LEU A 214 -15.20 -4.33 -14.63
CA LEU A 214 -14.71 -4.92 -13.40
C LEU A 214 -14.09 -3.88 -12.46
N LEU A 215 -13.23 -2.99 -12.98
CA LEU A 215 -12.59 -1.95 -12.17
C LEU A 215 -13.60 -0.92 -11.67
N THR A 216 -14.58 -0.54 -12.50
CA THR A 216 -15.64 0.38 -12.11
C THR A 216 -16.51 -0.20 -11.00
N ARG A 217 -16.94 -1.46 -11.15
CA ARG A 217 -17.74 -2.17 -10.14
C ARG A 217 -16.93 -2.47 -8.88
N GLY A 218 -15.65 -2.79 -9.04
CA GLY A 218 -14.69 -2.97 -7.96
C GLY A 218 -14.52 -1.71 -7.12
N LEU A 219 -14.36 -0.55 -7.75
CA LEU A 219 -14.29 0.74 -7.06
C LEU A 219 -15.56 1.02 -6.23
N ALA A 220 -16.74 0.61 -6.73
CA ALA A 220 -17.97 0.69 -5.96
C ALA A 220 -17.98 -0.23 -4.72
N GLU A 221 -17.33 -1.41 -4.76
CA GLU A 221 -17.15 -2.23 -3.55
C GLU A 221 -16.27 -1.55 -2.51
N ILE A 222 -15.15 -0.96 -2.97
CA ILE A 222 -14.25 -0.19 -2.11
C ILE A 222 -15.03 0.95 -1.45
N ALA A 223 -15.88 1.65 -2.21
CA ALA A 223 -16.70 2.75 -1.70
C ALA A 223 -17.70 2.31 -0.63
N ARG A 224 -18.40 1.19 -0.83
CA ARG A 224 -19.32 0.65 0.18
C ARG A 224 -18.59 0.29 1.47
N LEU A 225 -17.47 -0.45 1.37
CA LEU A 225 -16.68 -0.83 2.55
C LEU A 225 -16.09 0.39 3.26
N SER A 226 -15.56 1.35 2.49
CA SER A 226 -15.00 2.59 3.03
C SER A 226 -16.06 3.37 3.81
N THR A 227 -17.24 3.56 3.24
CA THR A 227 -18.36 4.29 3.87
C THR A 227 -18.81 3.59 5.16
N ALA A 228 -18.95 2.25 5.13
CA ALA A 228 -19.32 1.47 6.30
C ALA A 228 -18.29 1.56 7.45
N LEU A 229 -17.02 1.83 7.14
CA LEU A 229 -15.94 2.05 8.10
C LEU A 229 -15.74 3.53 8.49
N GLY A 230 -16.57 4.44 7.96
CA GLY A 230 -16.52 5.88 8.26
C GLY A 230 -15.58 6.70 7.36
N GLY A 231 -15.13 6.14 6.24
CA GLY A 231 -14.41 6.88 5.20
C GLY A 231 -15.35 7.58 4.21
N ARG A 232 -14.79 8.40 3.32
CA ARG A 232 -15.51 9.17 2.30
C ARG A 232 -15.30 8.59 0.91
N SER A 233 -16.39 8.44 0.16
CA SER A 233 -16.35 7.94 -1.23
C SER A 233 -15.58 8.89 -2.15
N GLU A 234 -15.57 10.20 -1.88
CA GLU A 234 -14.82 11.20 -2.64
C GLU A 234 -13.31 10.95 -2.60
N THR A 235 -12.78 10.47 -1.47
CA THR A 235 -11.36 10.09 -1.34
C THR A 235 -10.98 8.99 -2.34
N LEU A 236 -11.91 8.09 -2.62
CA LEU A 236 -11.69 6.98 -3.53
C LEU A 236 -11.71 7.41 -5.00
N MET A 237 -12.27 8.57 -5.32
CA MET A 237 -12.15 9.16 -6.67
C MET A 237 -10.78 9.81 -6.90
N GLY A 238 -9.96 9.93 -5.85
CA GLY A 238 -8.61 10.48 -5.91
C GLY A 238 -7.50 9.45 -6.11
N LEU A 239 -6.27 9.88 -5.79
CA LEU A 239 -5.05 9.08 -5.94
C LEU A 239 -5.07 7.81 -5.07
N ALA A 240 -5.62 7.89 -3.85
CA ALA A 240 -5.61 6.79 -2.88
C ALA A 240 -6.58 5.63 -3.24
N GLY A 241 -7.58 5.89 -4.09
CA GLY A 241 -8.51 4.88 -4.59
C GLY A 241 -8.28 4.62 -6.07
N MET A 242 -9.02 5.33 -6.93
CA MET A 242 -9.08 5.13 -8.38
C MET A 242 -7.69 5.23 -9.03
N GLY A 243 -6.88 6.21 -8.65
CA GLY A 243 -5.54 6.38 -9.22
C GLY A 243 -4.65 5.15 -9.00
N ASP A 244 -4.53 4.71 -7.75
CA ASP A 244 -3.72 3.55 -7.39
C ASP A 244 -4.32 2.23 -7.91
N LEU A 245 -5.66 2.12 -7.95
CA LEU A 245 -6.36 0.98 -8.54
C LEU A 245 -6.03 0.84 -10.04
N ILE A 246 -6.15 1.92 -10.81
CA ILE A 246 -5.84 1.91 -12.24
C ILE A 246 -4.39 1.46 -12.45
N LEU A 247 -3.43 2.12 -11.79
CA LEU A 247 -2.01 1.75 -11.91
C LEU A 247 -1.77 0.26 -11.62
N THR A 248 -2.37 -0.24 -10.54
CA THR A 248 -2.13 -1.62 -10.07
C THR A 248 -2.83 -2.66 -10.93
N ALA A 249 -3.99 -2.32 -11.51
CA ALA A 249 -4.77 -3.23 -12.33
C ALA A 249 -4.37 -3.23 -13.82
N THR A 250 -3.64 -2.22 -14.29
CA THR A 250 -3.19 -2.14 -15.69
C THR A 250 -1.68 -2.24 -15.87
N GLY A 251 -0.89 -2.04 -14.81
CA GLY A 251 0.57 -2.08 -14.87
C GLY A 251 1.15 -3.49 -14.81
N ASP A 252 2.14 -3.78 -15.65
CA ASP A 252 2.86 -5.08 -15.67
C ASP A 252 3.72 -5.31 -14.43
N LEU A 253 4.15 -4.22 -13.77
CA LEU A 253 4.92 -4.29 -12.52
C LEU A 253 4.08 -4.81 -11.34
N SER A 254 2.75 -4.82 -11.46
CA SER A 254 1.84 -5.28 -10.41
C SER A 254 1.96 -6.78 -10.16
N ARG A 255 2.46 -7.13 -8.97
CA ARG A 255 2.53 -8.53 -8.50
C ARG A 255 1.15 -9.17 -8.37
N ASN A 256 0.17 -8.41 -7.87
CA ASN A 256 -1.21 -8.88 -7.70
C ASN A 256 -1.87 -9.21 -9.04
N ARG A 257 -1.64 -8.37 -10.07
CA ARG A 257 -2.12 -8.67 -11.42
C ARG A 257 -1.46 -9.92 -12.00
N ARG A 258 -0.16 -10.12 -11.79
CA ARG A 258 0.56 -11.33 -12.20
C ARG A 258 0.01 -12.60 -11.53
N VAL A 259 -0.38 -12.54 -10.26
CA VAL A 259 -1.09 -13.64 -9.60
C VAL A 259 -2.38 -13.96 -10.34
N GLY A 260 -3.19 -12.94 -10.67
CA GLY A 260 -4.43 -13.15 -11.40
C GLY A 260 -4.24 -13.79 -12.78
N LEU A 261 -3.25 -13.32 -13.55
CA LEU A 261 -2.90 -13.89 -14.85
C LEU A 261 -2.53 -15.37 -14.74
N ALA A 262 -1.67 -15.71 -13.76
CA ALA A 262 -1.23 -17.07 -13.54
C ALA A 262 -2.36 -18.00 -13.06
N LEU A 263 -3.30 -17.49 -12.26
CA LEU A 263 -4.50 -18.24 -11.88
C LEU A 263 -5.37 -18.55 -13.10
N ALA A 264 -5.52 -17.60 -14.04
CA ALA A 264 -6.26 -17.82 -15.28
C ALA A 264 -5.61 -18.87 -16.21
N GLU A 265 -4.28 -19.05 -16.12
CA GLU A 265 -3.55 -20.14 -16.79
C GLU A 265 -3.77 -21.51 -16.12
N GLY A 266 -4.49 -21.57 -15.00
CA GLY A 266 -4.75 -22.80 -14.25
C GLY A 266 -3.63 -23.20 -13.28
N LYS A 267 -2.65 -22.33 -13.03
CA LYS A 267 -1.58 -22.59 -12.05
C LYS A 267 -2.16 -22.58 -10.63
N GLN A 268 -1.62 -23.46 -9.79
CA GLN A 268 -1.97 -23.52 -8.36
C GLN A 268 -1.30 -22.38 -7.58
N LEU A 269 -2.02 -21.76 -6.64
CA LEU A 269 -1.52 -20.61 -5.88
C LEU A 269 -0.15 -20.84 -5.21
N PRO A 270 0.15 -22.01 -4.58
CA PRO A 270 1.48 -22.25 -4.02
C PRO A 270 2.61 -22.18 -5.05
N GLN A 271 2.39 -22.68 -6.27
CA GLN A 271 3.35 -22.60 -7.36
C GLN A 271 3.56 -21.14 -7.80
N ILE A 272 2.48 -20.38 -7.92
CA ILE A 272 2.53 -18.96 -8.32
C ILE A 272 3.36 -18.15 -7.31
N LEU A 273 3.13 -18.36 -6.02
CA LEU A 273 3.86 -17.65 -4.96
C LEU A 273 5.35 -18.01 -4.95
N GLN A 274 5.69 -19.27 -5.25
CA GLN A 274 7.08 -19.71 -5.39
C GLN A 274 7.76 -19.04 -6.60
N GLU A 275 7.11 -19.00 -7.76
CA GLU A 275 7.63 -18.37 -8.99
C GLU A 275 7.82 -16.85 -8.82
N LEU A 276 6.96 -16.18 -8.05
CA LEU A 276 7.06 -14.75 -7.77
C LEU A 276 8.23 -14.39 -6.82
N GLY A 277 8.73 -15.34 -6.02
CA GLY A 277 9.82 -15.16 -5.07
C GLY A 277 9.52 -14.26 -3.86
N HIS A 278 8.37 -13.58 -3.86
CA HIS A 278 7.93 -12.69 -2.79
C HIS A 278 6.40 -12.70 -2.65
N VAL A 279 5.90 -12.31 -1.48
CA VAL A 279 4.46 -12.34 -1.19
C VAL A 279 3.69 -11.26 -1.95
N ALA A 280 2.58 -11.65 -2.57
CA ALA A 280 1.60 -10.73 -3.14
C ALA A 280 0.60 -10.29 -2.06
N GLU A 281 0.61 -9.01 -1.69
CA GLU A 281 -0.22 -8.46 -0.61
C GLU A 281 -1.72 -8.76 -0.77
N GLY A 282 -2.24 -8.75 -2.00
CA GLY A 282 -3.65 -9.03 -2.29
C GLY A 282 -4.06 -10.43 -1.84
N VAL A 283 -3.18 -11.43 -1.98
CA VAL A 283 -3.45 -12.80 -1.54
C VAL A 283 -3.67 -12.85 -0.04
N LEU A 284 -2.79 -12.20 0.74
CA LEU A 284 -2.93 -12.13 2.20
C LEU A 284 -4.13 -11.30 2.65
N THR A 285 -4.43 -10.23 1.93
CA THR A 285 -5.41 -9.21 2.35
C THR A 285 -6.85 -9.64 2.06
N THR A 286 -7.06 -10.46 1.02
CA THR A 286 -8.39 -10.82 0.51
C THR A 286 -9.30 -11.41 1.59
N ALA A 287 -8.82 -12.41 2.34
CA ALA A 287 -9.61 -13.07 3.37
C ALA A 287 -10.06 -12.08 4.47
N THR A 288 -9.16 -11.18 4.88
CA THR A 288 -9.47 -10.15 5.88
C THR A 288 -10.48 -9.13 5.37
N VAL A 289 -10.40 -8.72 4.09
CA VAL A 289 -11.39 -7.82 3.48
C VAL A 289 -12.78 -8.45 3.52
N VAL A 290 -12.89 -9.72 3.09
CA VAL A 290 -14.17 -10.46 3.09
C VAL A 290 -14.72 -10.58 4.51
N GLN A 291 -13.88 -10.91 5.49
CA GLN A 291 -14.31 -11.01 6.89
C GLN A 291 -14.83 -9.65 7.42
N ARG A 292 -14.11 -8.55 7.15
CA ARG A 292 -14.52 -7.21 7.58
C ARG A 292 -15.82 -6.79 6.91
N ALA A 293 -15.95 -6.99 5.60
CA ALA A 293 -17.16 -6.69 4.86
C ALA A 293 -18.38 -7.45 5.42
N ARG A 294 -18.24 -8.76 5.67
CA ARG A 294 -19.30 -9.59 6.27
C ARG A 294 -19.70 -9.11 7.66
N SER A 295 -18.74 -8.74 8.52
CA SER A 295 -19.03 -8.23 9.87
C SER A 295 -19.82 -6.90 9.87
N LEU A 296 -19.77 -6.17 8.75
CA LEU A 296 -20.48 -4.91 8.53
C LEU A 296 -21.70 -5.06 7.61
N SER A 297 -22.03 -6.29 7.21
CA SER A 297 -23.09 -6.58 6.22
C SER A 297 -22.90 -5.83 4.89
N VAL A 298 -21.66 -5.61 4.47
CA VAL A 298 -21.31 -4.96 3.19
C VAL A 298 -21.12 -6.01 2.11
N GLU A 299 -21.87 -5.91 1.02
CA GLU A 299 -21.71 -6.79 -0.13
C GLU A 299 -20.50 -6.42 -1.00
N MET A 300 -19.59 -7.38 -1.20
CA MET A 300 -18.39 -7.25 -2.04
C MET A 300 -18.21 -8.48 -2.95
N PRO A 301 -19.13 -8.72 -3.90
CA PRO A 301 -19.14 -9.94 -4.73
C PRO A 301 -17.84 -10.22 -5.50
N ILE A 302 -17.17 -9.20 -6.04
CA ILE A 302 -15.89 -9.38 -6.76
C ILE A 302 -14.82 -9.83 -5.78
N THR A 303 -14.72 -9.17 -4.62
CA THR A 303 -13.79 -9.54 -3.56
C THR A 303 -14.05 -10.96 -3.04
N GLU A 304 -15.33 -11.34 -2.86
CA GLU A 304 -15.72 -12.70 -2.45
C GLU A 304 -15.39 -13.75 -3.52
N ALA A 305 -15.60 -13.44 -4.80
CA ALA A 305 -15.24 -14.33 -5.90
C ALA A 305 -13.71 -14.54 -5.96
N VAL A 306 -12.92 -13.48 -5.82
CA VAL A 306 -11.45 -13.58 -5.75
C VAL A 306 -11.04 -14.44 -4.55
N HIS A 307 -11.68 -14.26 -3.39
CA HIS A 307 -11.41 -15.09 -2.21
C HIS A 307 -11.68 -16.57 -2.49
N ALA A 308 -12.82 -16.91 -3.08
CA ALA A 308 -13.17 -18.29 -3.41
C ALA A 308 -12.18 -18.93 -4.40
N VAL A 309 -11.70 -18.16 -5.39
CA VAL A 309 -10.67 -18.61 -6.33
C VAL A 309 -9.33 -18.87 -5.61
N LEU A 310 -8.91 -17.97 -4.72
CA LEU A 310 -7.65 -18.12 -3.97
C LEU A 310 -7.66 -19.32 -3.01
N GLU A 311 -8.81 -19.64 -2.42
CA GLU A 311 -9.00 -20.82 -1.57
C GLU A 311 -9.18 -22.13 -2.37
N GLY A 312 -9.20 -22.06 -3.70
CA GLY A 312 -9.45 -23.22 -4.57
C GLY A 312 -10.89 -23.72 -4.57
N GLY A 313 -11.83 -22.96 -4.00
CA GLY A 313 -13.25 -23.28 -3.94
C GLY A 313 -14.02 -22.96 -5.23
N LEU A 314 -13.42 -22.19 -6.15
CA LEU A 314 -14.04 -21.81 -7.42
C LEU A 314 -13.00 -21.71 -8.55
N ASN A 315 -13.32 -22.23 -9.73
CA ASN A 315 -12.47 -22.01 -10.91
C ASN A 315 -12.58 -20.54 -11.36
N PRO A 316 -11.47 -19.90 -11.81
CA PRO A 316 -11.48 -18.52 -12.31
C PRO A 316 -12.55 -18.20 -13.37
N ARG A 317 -12.85 -19.14 -14.29
CA ARG A 317 -13.88 -18.95 -15.32
C ARG A 317 -15.28 -18.89 -14.71
N ASP A 318 -15.59 -19.86 -13.84
CA ASP A 318 -16.88 -19.94 -13.14
C ASP A 318 -17.11 -18.70 -12.26
N ALA A 319 -16.05 -18.17 -11.63
CA ALA A 319 -16.11 -16.95 -10.85
C ALA A 319 -16.59 -15.74 -11.66
N VAL A 320 -16.11 -15.60 -12.90
CA VAL A 320 -16.56 -14.52 -13.78
C VAL A 320 -17.98 -14.76 -14.29
N GLU A 321 -18.35 -15.99 -14.64
CA GLU A 321 -19.71 -16.33 -15.06
C GLU A 321 -20.74 -16.03 -13.97
N GLN A 322 -20.42 -16.33 -12.70
CA GLN A 322 -21.27 -15.99 -11.55
C GLN A 322 -21.44 -14.46 -11.37
N LEU A 323 -20.38 -13.68 -11.59
CA LEU A 323 -20.46 -12.21 -11.51
C LEU A 323 -21.32 -11.62 -12.63
N MET A 324 -21.28 -12.19 -13.83
CA MET A 324 -22.02 -11.73 -15.00
C MET A 324 -23.50 -12.13 -14.99
N THR A 325 -23.84 -13.25 -14.36
CA THR A 325 -25.23 -13.76 -14.26
C THR A 325 -26.01 -13.18 -13.09
N ARG A 326 -25.37 -12.35 -12.26
CA ARG A 326 -26.00 -11.70 -11.12
C ARG A 326 -27.04 -10.67 -11.58
N GLU A 327 -28.16 -10.58 -10.86
CA GLU A 327 -29.22 -9.61 -11.18
C GLU A 327 -28.68 -8.18 -11.28
N ALA A 328 -29.04 -7.49 -12.37
CA ALA A 328 -28.66 -6.12 -12.60
C ALA A 328 -29.27 -5.20 -11.52
N ARG A 329 -28.45 -4.32 -10.95
CA ARG A 329 -28.87 -3.29 -10.00
C ARG A 329 -28.71 -1.91 -10.64
N LEU A 330 -29.42 -0.92 -10.08
CA LEU A 330 -29.23 0.49 -10.44
C LEU A 330 -27.75 0.87 -10.30
N GLU A 331 -27.25 1.67 -11.25
CA GLU A 331 -25.85 2.08 -11.30
C GLU A 331 -25.42 2.86 -10.05
N ASN A 332 -26.32 3.72 -9.52
CA ASN A 332 -26.11 4.56 -8.34
C ASN A 332 -27.23 4.38 -7.29
N GLY A 333 -27.56 3.13 -6.92
CA GLY A 333 -28.56 2.85 -5.87
C GLY A 333 -27.98 2.88 -4.46
N ALA A 334 -28.67 3.51 -3.52
CA ALA A 334 -28.46 3.28 -2.10
C ALA A 334 -28.96 1.87 -1.76
N GLY A 335 -28.04 0.95 -1.46
CA GLY A 335 -28.33 -0.37 -0.90
C GLY A 335 -27.92 -0.38 0.56
#